data_AF-A0A654TDA3-F1
#
_entry.id   AF-A0A654TDA3-F1
#
_cell.length_a   1.000
_cell.length_b   1.000
_cell.length_c   1.000
_cell.angle_alpha   90.00
_cell.angle_beta   90.00
_cell.angle_gamma   90.00
#
_symmetry.space_group_name_H-M   'P 1'
#
loop_
_entity.id
_entity.type
_entity.pdbx_description
1 polymer ?
#
loop_
_entity_poly.entity_id
_entity_poly.type
_entity_poly.pdbx_seq_one_letter_code
_entity_poly.pdbx_strand_id
1 'polypeptide(L)' 'MDLTLAIHDAVIPSLNHDPHPSPLLRELVAAGQLGARTGHGFLDWPAGAREATTARLAQHIAAQLQANEKGRGT' A
#
# COMPACT_ATOMS: atom_id res chain seq x y z
N MET A 1 3.43 2.02 -7.75
CA MET A 1 3.75 0.62 -8.11
C MET A 1 5.18 0.52 -8.64
N ASP A 2 5.57 1.41 -9.55
CA ASP A 2 6.97 1.79 -9.80
C ASP A 2 7.91 1.70 -8.58
N LEU A 3 7.58 2.38 -7.47
CA LEU A 3 8.40 2.34 -6.26
C LEU A 3 8.45 0.93 -5.64
N THR A 4 7.33 0.22 -5.65
CA THR A 4 7.24 -1.16 -5.15
C THR A 4 8.10 -2.11 -6.00
N LEU A 5 8.12 -1.93 -7.32
CA LEU A 5 8.97 -2.71 -8.22
C LEU A 5 10.46 -2.44 -7.94
N ALA A 6 10.84 -1.18 -7.77
CA ALA A 6 12.22 -0.82 -7.40
C ALA A 6 12.65 -1.41 -6.04
N ILE A 7 11.75 -1.43 -5.06
CA ILE A 7 12.00 -2.09 -3.76
C ILE A 7 12.15 -3.60 -3.96
N HIS A 8 11.30 -4.23 -4.78
CA HIS A 8 11.41 -5.66 -5.05
C HIS A 8 12.75 -6.02 -5.71
N ASP A 9 13.19 -5.27 -6.71
CA ASP A 9 14.49 -5.51 -7.36
C ASP A 9 15.67 -5.39 -6.37
N ALA A 10 15.58 -4.48 -5.40
CA ALA A 10 16.65 -4.24 -4.43
C ALA A 10 16.62 -5.19 -3.20
N VAL A 11 15.44 -5.58 -2.73
CA VAL A 11 15.26 -6.23 -1.42
C VAL A 11 14.85 -7.70 -1.51
N ILE A 12 14.03 -8.10 -2.50
CA ILE A 12 13.53 -9.48 -2.57
C ILE A 12 14.64 -10.52 -2.72
N PRO A 13 15.72 -10.31 -3.51
CA PRO A 13 16.79 -11.30 -3.65
C PRO A 13 17.49 -11.68 -2.34
N SER A 14 17.46 -10.81 -1.33
CA SER A 14 18.05 -11.05 -0.01
C SER A 14 17.04 -11.51 1.05
N LEU A 15 15.74 -11.41 0.76
CA LEU A 15 14.65 -11.70 1.70
C LEU A 15 13.88 -12.98 1.35
N ASN A 16 13.88 -13.39 0.08
CA ASN A 16 13.20 -14.58 -0.43
C ASN A 16 14.07 -15.26 -1.49
N HIS A 17 13.87 -16.55 -1.73
CA HIS A 17 14.59 -17.33 -2.75
C HIS A 17 14.11 -17.02 -4.18
N ASP A 18 13.13 -16.13 -4.35
CA ASP A 18 12.71 -15.65 -5.66
C ASP A 18 13.76 -14.69 -6.23
N PRO A 19 14.36 -14.99 -7.40
CA PRO A 19 15.43 -14.17 -7.97
C PRO A 19 14.92 -12.84 -8.56
N HIS A 20 13.60 -12.66 -8.68
CA HIS A 20 12.99 -11.54 -9.39
C HIS A 20 11.69 -11.06 -8.72
N PRO A 21 11.29 -9.78 -8.90
CA PRO A 21 9.97 -9.30 -8.55
C PRO A 21 8.83 -10.15 -9.15
N SER A 22 7.72 -10.20 -8.43
CA SER A 22 6.46 -10.79 -8.90
C SER A 22 6.14 -10.42 -10.36
N PRO A 23 5.85 -11.40 -11.25
CA PRO A 23 5.46 -11.15 -12.63
C PRO A 23 4.26 -10.20 -12.76
N LEU A 24 3.24 -10.36 -11.91
CA LEU A 24 2.07 -9.50 -11.89
C LEU A 24 2.43 -8.03 -11.60
N LEU A 25 3.39 -7.77 -10.70
CA LEU A 25 3.83 -6.42 -10.41
C LEU A 25 4.47 -5.76 -11.65
N ARG A 26 5.23 -6.52 -12.44
CA ARG A 26 5.84 -6.03 -13.68
C ARG A 26 4.78 -5.72 -14.74
N GLU A 27 3.78 -6.59 -14.89
CA GLU A 27 2.66 -6.38 -15.82
C GLU A 27 1.85 -5.14 -15.48
N LEU A 28 1.47 -4.96 -14.21
CA LEU A 28 0.72 -3.78 -13.74
C LEU A 28 1.50 -2.48 -13.99
N VAL A 29 2.82 -2.48 -13.76
CA VAL A 29 3.68 -1.31 -14.05
C VAL A 29 3.75 -1.04 -15.54
N ALA A 30 3.96 -2.07 -16.36
CA ALA A 30 4.02 -1.93 -17.83
C ALA A 30 2.70 -1.42 -18.43
N ALA A 31 1.56 -1.81 -17.84
CA ALA A 31 0.24 -1.34 -18.22
C ALA A 31 -0.12 0.06 -17.67
N GLY A 32 0.77 0.71 -16.91
CA GLY A 32 0.50 2.01 -16.29
C GLY A 32 -0.54 1.97 -15.16
N GLN A 33 -0.82 0.79 -14.60
CA GLN A 33 -1.74 0.56 -13.49
C GLN A 33 -0.99 0.70 -12.15
N LEU A 34 -0.76 1.96 -11.77
CA LEU A 34 0.17 2.34 -10.71
C LEU A 34 -0.48 2.53 -9.34
N GLY A 35 -1.72 2.07 -9.18
CA GLY A 35 -2.54 2.12 -7.96
C GLY A 35 -3.50 3.30 -7.93
N ALA A 36 -3.74 3.84 -6.74
CA ALA A 36 -4.72 4.90 -6.51
C ALA A 36 -4.54 6.15 -7.41
N ARG A 37 -3.31 6.45 -7.81
CA ARG A 37 -3.02 7.62 -8.67
C ARG A 37 -3.50 7.45 -10.12
N THR A 38 -3.70 6.20 -10.58
CA THR A 38 -4.15 5.86 -11.93
C THR A 38 -5.51 5.16 -11.93
N GLY A 39 -6.20 5.12 -10.80
CA GLY A 39 -7.52 4.47 -10.66
C GLY A 39 -7.49 2.94 -10.60
N HIS A 40 -6.33 2.31 -10.82
CA HIS A 40 -6.18 0.86 -10.80
C HIS A 40 -4.71 0.44 -10.58
N GLY A 41 -4.52 -0.73 -9.99
CA GLY A 41 -3.25 -1.41 -9.68
C GLY A 41 -3.57 -2.79 -9.14
N PHE A 42 -2.98 -3.20 -8.01
CA PHE A 42 -3.43 -4.42 -7.33
C PHE A 42 -4.89 -4.38 -6.85
N LEU A 43 -5.45 -3.17 -6.69
CA LEU A 43 -6.83 -2.93 -6.33
C LEU A 43 -7.44 -1.93 -7.30
N ASP A 44 -8.76 -1.99 -7.46
CA ASP A 44 -9.54 -0.94 -8.09
C ASP A 44 -9.65 0.29 -7.20
N TRP A 45 -9.46 1.45 -7.80
CA TRP A 45 -9.59 2.75 -7.15
C TRP A 45 -10.62 3.59 -7.91
N PRO A 46 -11.92 3.29 -7.77
CA PRO A 46 -12.96 4.15 -8.30
C PRO A 46 -12.84 5.56 -7.69
N ALA A 47 -13.43 6.55 -8.35
CA ALA A 47 -13.42 7.94 -7.89
C ALA A 47 -13.88 8.03 -6.42
N GLY A 48 -13.10 8.74 -5.58
CA GLY A 48 -13.39 8.88 -4.15
C GLY A 48 -12.84 7.76 -3.25
N ALA A 49 -12.38 6.63 -3.81
CA ALA A 49 -11.90 5.51 -3.01
C ALA A 49 -10.61 5.83 -2.24
N ARG A 50 -9.75 6.68 -2.82
CA ARG A 50 -8.52 7.14 -2.17
C ARG A 50 -8.84 7.97 -0.93
N GLU A 51 -9.72 8.94 -1.08
CA GLU A 51 -10.17 9.86 -0.04
C GLU A 51 -10.88 9.09 1.07
N ALA A 52 -11.78 8.18 0.71
CA ALA A 52 -12.46 7.31 1.68
C ALA A 52 -11.49 6.42 2.46
N THR A 53 -10.44 5.91 1.81
CA THR A 53 -9.41 5.11 2.49
C THR A 53 -8.57 5.96 3.44
N THR A 54 -8.18 7.16 3.03
CA THR A 54 -7.50 8.12 3.90
C THR A 54 -8.34 8.50 5.11
N ALA A 55 -9.63 8.79 4.91
CA ALA A 55 -10.55 9.13 5.99
C ALA A 55 -10.68 7.99 7.01
N ARG A 56 -10.87 6.75 6.54
CA ARG A 56 -10.93 5.55 7.40
C ARG A 56 -9.64 5.35 8.20
N LEU A 57 -8.48 5.52 7.56
CA LEU A 57 -7.19 5.39 8.24
C LEU A 57 -7.03 6.45 9.33
N ALA A 58 -7.35 7.71 9.04
CA ALA A 58 -7.27 8.79 10.01
C ALA A 58 -8.19 8.56 11.22
N GLN A 59 -9.44 8.13 10.97
CA GLN A 59 -10.39 7.76 12.02
C GLN A 59 -9.85 6.62 12.90
N HIS A 60 -9.28 5.59 12.28
CA HIS A 60 -8.71 4.46 13.00
C HIS A 60 -7.54 4.87 13.90
N ILE A 61 -6.61 5.66 13.36
CA ILE A 61 -5.44 6.15 14.12
C ILE A 61 -5.91 7.01 15.31
N ALA A 62 -6.84 7.93 15.10
CA ALA A 62 -7.38 8.78 16.16
C ALA A 62 -8.01 7.93 17.29
N ALA A 63 -8.77 6.90 16.94
CA ALA A 63 -9.36 5.99 17.91
C ALA A 63 -8.30 5.20 18.70
N GLN A 64 -7.24 4.71 18.04
CA GLN A 64 -6.14 3.99 18.70
C GLN A 64 -5.36 4.88 19.66
N LEU A 65 -5.10 6.14 19.29
CA LEU A 65 -4.41 7.09 20.17
C LEU A 65 -5.22 7.37 21.43
N GLN A 66 -6.52 7.63 21.31
CA GLN A 66 -7.40 7.85 22.46
C GLN A 66 -7.52 6.61 23.36
N ALA A 67 -7.55 5.41 22.78
CA ALA A 67 -7.56 4.17 23.54
C ALA A 67 -6.26 3.97 24.33
N ASN A 68 -5.11 4.27 23.70
CA ASN A 68 -3.80 4.16 24.34
C ASN A 68 -3.61 5.19 25.47
N GLU A 69 -4.10 6.42 25.30
CA GLU A 69 -4.08 7.45 26.36
C GLU A 69 -4.92 7.05 27.58
N LYS A 70 -6.09 6.44 27.36
CA LYS A 70 -6.93 5.92 28.45
C LYS A 70 -6.29 4.74 29.18
N GLY A 71 -5.56 3.88 28.47
CA GLY A 71 -4.84 2.74 29.06
C GLY A 71 -3.57 3.13 29.83
N ARG A 72 -3.01 4.32 29.60
CA ARG A 72 -1.83 4.83 30.32
C ARG A 72 -2.17 5.61 31.59
N GLY A 73 -3.45 5.91 31.82
CA GLY A 73 -3.96 6.72 32.94
C GLY A 73 -4.44 5.92 34.16
N THR A 74 -4.22 4.61 34.19
CA THR A 74 -4.51 3.70 35.32
C THR A 74 -3.22 3.08 35.81
#